data_AF-A0A942P7K5-F1
#
_entry.id   AF-A0A942P7K5-F1
#
_cell.length_a   1.000
_cell.length_b   1.000
_cell.length_c   1.000
_cell.angle_alpha   90.00
_cell.angle_beta   90.00
_cell.angle_gamma   90.00
#
_symmetry.space_group_name_H-M   'P 1'
#
loop_
_entity.id
_entity.type
_entity.pdbx_description
1 polymer ?
#
loop_
_entity_poly.entity_id
_entity_poly.type
_entity_poly.pdbx_seq_one_letter_code
_entity_poly.pdbx_strand_id
1 'polypeptide(L)'
;EEIIFEEHKSWFTAKLLDPNCLYYILKRGAERVGSIRVDYNHETNIGLISYLISSNFHGNGYGTKILQLLEELASTKFEIIHLRALVMKTNEASVRIFNKLSYDLISDKKEILTFSKTISK
;
A
#
# COMPACT_ATOMS: atom_id res chain seq x y z
N GLU A 1 18.39 4.02 4.32
CA GLU A 1 19.17 4.53 3.19
C GLU A 1 18.91 6.02 3.07
N GLU A 2 19.95 6.80 2.78
CA GLU A 2 19.77 8.21 2.46
C GLU A 2 19.22 8.29 1.04
N ILE A 3 18.12 9.04 0.89
CA ILE A 3 17.46 9.20 -0.40
C ILE A 3 17.83 10.60 -0.92
N ILE A 4 18.50 10.67 -2.07
CA ILE A 4 18.85 11.94 -2.71
C ILE A 4 17.55 12.62 -3.17
N PHE A 5 17.35 13.87 -2.75
CA PHE A 5 16.10 14.59 -2.97
C PHE A 5 15.69 14.67 -4.45
N GLU A 6 16.62 14.99 -5.35
CA GLU A 6 16.31 15.13 -6.78
C GLU A 6 15.97 13.79 -7.45
N GLU A 7 16.61 12.70 -7.02
CA GLU A 7 16.28 11.35 -7.49
C GLU A 7 14.88 10.96 -7.03
N HIS A 8 14.56 11.21 -5.77
CA HIS A 8 13.22 10.95 -5.23
C HIS A 8 12.16 11.81 -5.88
N LYS A 9 12.44 13.08 -6.14
CA LYS A 9 11.52 13.99 -6.84
C LYS A 9 11.23 13.51 -8.26
N SER A 10 12.27 13.06 -8.97
CA SER A 10 12.14 12.50 -10.32
C SER A 10 11.31 11.21 -10.30
N TRP A 11 11.63 10.28 -9.40
CA TRP A 11 10.87 9.06 -9.18
C TRP A 11 9.40 9.33 -8.81
N PHE A 12 9.16 10.26 -7.89
CA PHE A 12 7.81 10.60 -7.43
C PHE A 12 7.00 11.21 -8.58
N THR A 13 7.60 12.11 -9.35
CA THR A 13 6.95 12.71 -10.53
C THR A 13 6.61 11.63 -11.57
N ALA A 14 7.52 10.70 -11.83
CA ALA A 14 7.26 9.58 -12.73
C ALA A 14 6.08 8.72 -12.22
N LYS A 15 5.99 8.46 -10.91
CA LYS A 15 4.87 7.72 -10.32
C LYS A 15 3.54 8.46 -10.39
N LEU A 16 3.53 9.79 -10.34
CA LEU A 16 2.30 10.57 -10.51
C LEU A 16 1.79 10.57 -11.96
N LEU A 17 2.68 10.38 -12.94
CA LEU A 17 2.35 10.36 -14.36
C LEU A 17 2.12 8.94 -14.92
N ASP A 18 2.44 7.92 -14.13
CA ASP A 18 2.27 6.51 -14.51
C ASP A 18 0.78 6.13 -14.52
N PRO A 19 0.19 5.80 -15.68
CA PRO A 19 -1.23 5.46 -15.78
C PRO A 19 -1.59 4.18 -15.02
N ASN A 20 -0.59 3.35 -14.70
CA ASN A 20 -0.75 2.12 -13.94
C ASN A 20 -0.50 2.31 -12.45
N CYS A 21 -0.28 3.55 -12.01
CA CYS A 21 -0.02 3.87 -10.63
C CYS A 21 -1.17 4.68 -10.04
N LEU A 22 -1.86 4.08 -9.08
CA LEU A 22 -2.88 4.78 -8.29
C LEU A 22 -2.22 5.38 -7.06
N TYR A 23 -2.42 6.67 -6.81
CA TYR A 23 -1.85 7.35 -5.64
C TYR A 23 -2.92 8.16 -4.91
N TYR A 24 -3.14 7.83 -3.63
CA TYR A 24 -4.18 8.44 -2.80
C TYR A 24 -3.61 9.00 -1.50
N ILE A 25 -4.29 10.02 -0.98
CA ILE A 25 -4.03 10.63 0.33
C ILE A 25 -5.21 10.34 1.24
N LEU A 26 -4.95 9.70 2.38
CA LEU A 26 -5.93 9.56 3.44
C LEU A 26 -6.08 10.90 4.16
N LYS A 27 -7.30 11.39 4.27
CA LYS A 27 -7.62 12.62 4.99
C LYS A 27 -8.51 12.38 6.21
N ARG A 28 -8.28 13.17 7.27
CA ARG A 28 -9.18 13.35 8.41
C ARG A 28 -9.63 14.80 8.41
N GLY A 29 -10.80 15.07 7.86
CA GLY A 29 -11.23 16.45 7.59
C GLY A 29 -10.23 17.14 6.65
N ALA A 30 -9.63 18.24 7.10
CA ALA A 30 -8.61 18.97 6.34
C ALA A 30 -7.20 18.37 6.44
N GLU A 31 -6.93 17.51 7.43
CA GLU A 31 -5.59 16.99 7.70
C GLU A 31 -5.24 15.82 6.79
N ARG A 32 -4.00 15.78 6.31
CA ARG A 32 -3.43 14.64 5.56
C ARG A 32 -2.79 13.67 6.54
N VAL A 33 -3.39 12.50 6.69
CA VAL A 33 -3.00 11.47 7.68
C VAL A 33 -1.92 10.55 7.13
N GLY A 34 -1.97 10.27 5.83
CA GLY A 34 -1.05 9.34 5.19
C GLY A 34 -1.31 9.23 3.71
N SER A 35 -0.56 8.36 3.05
CA SER A 35 -0.71 8.06 1.64
C SER A 35 -0.71 6.56 1.39
N ILE A 36 -1.36 6.16 0.30
CA ILE A 36 -1.31 4.80 -0.23
C ILE A 36 -1.17 4.86 -1.73
N ARG A 37 -0.34 3.97 -2.25
CA ARG A 37 -0.09 3.78 -3.66
C ARG A 37 -0.31 2.33 -4.04
N VAL A 38 -0.84 2.11 -5.24
CA VAL A 38 -0.90 0.80 -5.88
C VAL A 38 -0.27 0.88 -7.26
N ASP A 39 0.79 0.11 -7.45
CA ASP A 39 1.40 -0.11 -8.75
C ASP A 39 0.72 -1.34 -9.38
N TYR A 40 -0.12 -1.14 -10.39
CA TYR A 40 -0.94 -2.18 -11.02
C TYR A 40 -0.24 -2.79 -12.24
N ASN A 41 -0.24 -4.12 -12.31
CA ASN A 41 0.23 -4.87 -13.46
C ASN A 41 -0.98 -5.55 -14.14
N HIS A 42 -1.32 -5.09 -15.33
CA HIS A 42 -2.46 -5.58 -16.13
C HIS A 42 -2.31 -7.03 -16.60
N GLU A 43 -1.09 -7.48 -16.88
CA GLU A 43 -0.83 -8.85 -17.35
C GLU A 43 -1.11 -9.91 -16.27
N THR A 44 -0.85 -9.55 -15.02
CA THR A 44 -0.98 -10.44 -13.85
C THR A 44 -2.20 -10.12 -12.99
N ASN A 45 -2.87 -9.00 -13.23
CA ASN A 45 -3.94 -8.44 -12.40
C ASN A 45 -3.54 -8.21 -10.92
N ILE A 46 -2.26 -7.91 -10.68
CA ILE A 46 -1.71 -7.68 -9.34
C ILE A 46 -1.51 -6.19 -9.11
N GLY A 47 -2.07 -5.67 -8.01
CA GLY A 47 -1.77 -4.35 -7.47
C GLY A 47 -0.76 -4.44 -6.32
N LEU A 48 0.44 -3.90 -6.50
CA LEU A 48 1.46 -3.84 -5.44
C LEU A 48 1.24 -2.61 -4.55
N ILE A 49 1.00 -2.85 -3.27
CA ILE A 49 0.71 -1.82 -2.27
C ILE A 49 1.99 -1.24 -1.68
N SER A 50 1.99 0.09 -1.55
CA SER A 50 2.89 0.83 -0.67
C SER A 50 2.08 1.87 0.10
N TYR A 51 2.29 2.02 1.40
CA TYR A 51 1.56 3.03 2.19
C TYR A 51 2.41 3.59 3.33
N LEU A 52 2.07 4.80 3.75
CA LEU A 52 2.71 5.51 4.85
C LEU A 52 1.65 6.24 5.67
N ILE A 53 1.71 6.11 6.99
CA ILE A 53 0.96 6.95 7.92
C ILE A 53 1.95 7.92 8.57
N SER A 54 1.58 9.20 8.64
CA SER A 54 2.38 10.20 9.34
C SER A 54 2.55 9.82 10.80
N SER A 55 3.76 10.01 11.35
CA SER A 55 4.13 9.62 12.72
C SER A 55 3.19 10.19 13.78
N ASN A 56 2.68 11.42 13.57
CA ASN A 56 1.72 12.07 14.45
C ASN A 56 0.38 11.31 14.59
N PHE A 57 0.11 10.35 13.70
CA PHE A 57 -1.12 9.59 13.64
C PHE A 57 -0.92 8.08 13.86
N HIS A 58 0.28 7.65 14.26
CA HIS A 58 0.55 6.24 14.61
C HIS A 58 -0.29 5.80 15.82
N GLY A 59 -0.54 4.50 15.96
CA GLY A 59 -1.34 3.94 17.05
C GLY A 59 -2.86 4.18 16.97
N ASN A 60 -3.34 4.98 16.01
CA ASN A 60 -4.75 5.38 15.90
C ASN A 60 -5.57 4.56 14.89
N GLY A 61 -5.04 3.45 14.39
CA GLY A 61 -5.74 2.55 13.46
C GLY A 61 -5.79 3.00 11.99
N TYR A 62 -5.20 4.15 11.64
CA TYR A 62 -5.24 4.66 10.26
C TYR A 62 -4.54 3.77 9.23
N GLY A 63 -3.53 2.99 9.63
CA GLY A 63 -2.91 2.00 8.74
C GLY A 63 -3.88 0.88 8.34
N THR A 64 -4.74 0.44 9.26
CA THR A 64 -5.82 -0.49 8.91
C THR A 64 -6.86 0.19 8.03
N LYS A 65 -7.26 1.42 8.39
CA LYS A 65 -8.31 2.14 7.65
C LYS A 65 -7.93 2.44 6.20
N ILE A 66 -6.68 2.84 5.94
CA ILE A 66 -6.23 3.17 4.58
C ILE A 66 -6.23 1.94 3.66
N LEU A 67 -5.87 0.76 4.20
CA LEU A 67 -5.91 -0.50 3.44
C LEU A 67 -7.35 -0.96 3.19
N GLN A 68 -8.25 -0.85 4.17
CA GLN A 68 -9.68 -1.16 3.96
C GLN A 68 -10.32 -0.31 2.87
N LEU A 69 -10.03 1.00 2.87
CA LEU A 69 -10.50 1.90 1.80
C LEU A 69 -9.92 1.52 0.44
N LEU A 70 -8.66 1.06 0.41
CA LEU A 70 -8.08 0.55 -0.82
C LEU A 70 -8.75 -0.74 -1.30
N GLU A 71 -9.04 -1.69 -0.40
CA GLU A 71 -9.77 -2.92 -0.74
C GLU A 71 -11.14 -2.62 -1.36
N GLU A 72 -11.88 -1.66 -0.79
CA GLU A 72 -13.17 -1.21 -1.32
C GLU A 72 -13.04 -0.55 -2.70
N LEU A 73 -12.00 0.25 -2.91
CA LEU A 73 -11.73 0.86 -4.21
C LEU A 73 -11.32 -0.21 -5.25
N ALA A 74 -10.53 -1.20 -4.85
CA ALA A 74 -10.11 -2.29 -5.72
C ALA A 74 -11.29 -3.18 -6.14
N SER A 75 -12.22 -3.48 -5.23
CA SER A 75 -13.41 -4.28 -5.57
C SER A 75 -14.32 -3.55 -6.55
N THR A 76 -14.51 -2.24 -6.36
CA THR A 76 -15.54 -1.48 -7.10
C THR A 76 -15.04 -0.75 -8.34
N LYS A 77 -13.77 -0.32 -8.41
CA LYS A 77 -13.31 0.65 -9.43
C LYS A 77 -12.17 0.18 -10.33
N PHE A 78 -11.42 -0.85 -9.95
CA PHE A 78 -10.19 -1.23 -10.65
C PHE A 78 -10.17 -2.70 -11.04
N GLU A 79 -9.52 -3.07 -12.12
CA GLU A 79 -9.38 -4.47 -12.58
C GLU A 79 -8.39 -5.29 -11.73
N ILE A 80 -8.08 -4.82 -10.52
CA ILE A 80 -7.21 -5.51 -9.57
C ILE A 80 -7.92 -6.75 -9.04
N ILE A 81 -7.33 -7.92 -9.29
CA ILE A 81 -7.79 -9.20 -8.73
C ILE A 81 -7.05 -9.51 -7.43
N HIS A 82 -5.75 -9.19 -7.36
CA HIS A 82 -4.94 -9.43 -6.18
C HIS A 82 -4.25 -8.16 -5.69
N LEU A 83 -4.41 -7.85 -4.41
CA LEU A 83 -3.58 -6.87 -3.73
C LEU A 83 -2.40 -7.58 -3.06
N ARG A 84 -1.18 -7.10 -3.32
CA ARG A 84 0.06 -7.68 -2.78
C ARG A 84 0.88 -6.63 -2.05
N ALA A 85 1.59 -7.01 -0.99
CA ALA A 85 2.50 -6.13 -0.28
C ALA A 85 3.80 -6.86 0.06
N LEU A 86 4.94 -6.17 -0.11
CA LEU A 86 6.24 -6.61 0.36
C LEU A 86 6.56 -5.83 1.65
N VAL A 87 6.71 -6.54 2.76
CA VAL A 87 6.78 -5.96 4.10
C VAL A 87 8.05 -6.44 4.77
N MET A 88 8.89 -5.51 5.23
CA MET A 88 10.04 -5.86 6.07
C MET A 88 9.56 -6.53 7.36
N LYS A 89 10.21 -7.61 7.79
CA LYS A 89 9.87 -8.31 9.04
C LYS A 89 9.90 -7.40 10.27
N THR A 90 10.80 -6.43 10.28
CA THR A 90 10.94 -5.42 11.33
C THR A 90 9.80 -4.41 11.37
N ASN A 91 8.99 -4.31 10.31
CA ASN A 91 7.81 -3.45 10.29
C ASN A 91 6.61 -4.17 10.90
N GLU A 92 6.70 -4.42 12.22
CA GLU A 92 5.70 -5.19 12.94
C GLU A 92 4.29 -4.58 12.84
N ALA A 93 4.20 -3.26 12.76
CA ALA A 93 2.93 -2.56 12.60
C ALA A 93 2.22 -3.01 11.31
N SER A 94 2.94 -3.02 10.18
CA SER A 94 2.38 -3.46 8.90
C SER A 94 2.07 -4.95 8.89
N VAL A 95 2.96 -5.78 9.44
CA VAL A 95 2.74 -7.23 9.57
C VAL A 95 1.44 -7.51 10.34
N ARG A 96 1.23 -6.84 11.49
CA ARG A 96 -0.01 -6.97 12.26
C ARG A 96 -1.23 -6.52 11.48
N ILE A 97 -1.14 -5.46 10.69
CA ILE A 97 -2.26 -4.97 9.90
C ILE A 97 -2.63 -5.94 8.78
N PHE A 98 -1.66 -6.46 8.01
CA PHE A 98 -1.94 -7.42 6.94
C PHE A 98 -2.54 -8.72 7.48
N ASN A 99 -2.03 -9.23 8.61
CA ASN A 99 -2.63 -10.38 9.30
C ASN A 99 -4.07 -10.07 9.77
N LYS A 100 -4.30 -8.89 10.37
CA LYS A 100 -5.63 -8.46 10.84
C LYS A 100 -6.65 -8.34 9.69
N LEU A 101 -6.19 -7.94 8.50
CA LEU A 101 -7.01 -7.82 7.30
C LEU A 101 -7.11 -9.11 6.49
N SER A 102 -6.63 -10.23 7.04
CA SER A 102 -6.71 -11.56 6.43
C SER A 102 -6.05 -11.62 5.05
N TYR A 103 -4.88 -10.99 4.92
CA TYR A 103 -3.99 -11.29 3.79
C TYR A 103 -3.25 -12.59 4.05
N ASP A 104 -3.11 -13.41 3.01
CA ASP A 104 -2.33 -14.64 3.04
C ASP A 104 -0.83 -14.32 2.95
N LEU A 105 -0.04 -14.96 3.81
CA LEU A 105 1.41 -14.93 3.68
C LEU A 105 1.85 -15.92 2.60
N ILE A 106 2.26 -15.42 1.44
CA ILE A 106 2.63 -16.25 0.28
C ILE A 106 4.15 -16.41 0.10
N SER A 107 4.96 -15.64 0.82
CA SER A 107 6.41 -15.79 0.82
C SER A 107 7.01 -15.24 2.11
N ASP A 108 7.91 -16.02 2.72
CA ASP A 108 8.77 -15.61 3.83
C ASP A 108 10.23 -15.74 3.38
N LYS A 109 10.85 -14.61 3.05
CA LYS A 109 12.28 -14.51 2.75
C LYS A 109 12.98 -13.83 3.90
N LYS A 110 14.30 -14.01 4.00
CA LYS A 110 15.16 -13.57 5.11
C LYS A 110 14.65 -12.31 5.84
N GLU A 111 14.53 -11.18 5.13
CA GLU A 111 14.09 -9.89 5.69
C GLU A 111 12.68 -9.44 5.27
N ILE A 112 12.05 -10.11 4.31
CA ILE A 112 10.82 -9.64 3.64
C ILE A 112 9.74 -10.71 3.66
N LEU A 113 8.56 -10.33 4.14
CA LEU A 113 7.31 -11.07 4.03
C LEU A 113 6.51 -10.55 2.83
N THR A 114 5.90 -11.46 2.07
CA THR A 114 4.97 -11.10 0.99
C THR A 114 3.56 -11.51 1.36
N PHE A 115 2.68 -10.52 1.49
CA PHE A 115 1.26 -10.70 1.76
C PHE A 115 0.44 -10.55 0.48
N SER A 116 -0.60 -11.35 0.32
CA SER A 116 -1.50 -11.28 -0.85
C SER A 116 -2.95 -11.49 -0.42
N LYS A 117 -3.87 -10.78 -1.05
CA LYS A 117 -5.31 -10.97 -0.85
C LYS A 117 -6.03 -10.87 -2.17
N THR A 118 -6.90 -11.85 -2.44
CA THR A 118 -7.82 -11.80 -3.58
C THR A 118 -8.96 -10.85 -3.26
N ILE A 119 -9.26 -9.96 -4.19
CA ILE A 119 -10.33 -8.98 -4.06
C ILE A 119 -11.58 -9.55 -4.72
N SER A 120 -12.62 -9.76 -3.93
CA SER A 120 -13.95 -10.10 -4.44
C SER A 120 -14.57 -8.88 -5.12
N LYS A 121 -15.12 -9.08 -6.32
CA LYS A 121 -15.90 -8.08 -7.06
C LYS A 121 -17.32 -7.99 -6.54
#